data_AF-A0A2M7DNZ4-F1
#
_entry.id   AF-A0A2M7DNZ4-F1
#
_cell.length_a   1.000
_cell.length_b   1.000
_cell.length_c   1.000
_cell.angle_alpha   90.00
_cell.angle_beta   90.00
_cell.angle_gamma   90.00
#
_symmetry.space_group_name_H-M   'P 1'
#
loop_
_entity.id
_entity.type
_entity.pdbx_description
1 polymer ?
#
loop_
_entity_poly.entity_id
_entity_poly.type
_entity_poly.pdbx_seq_one_letter_code
_entity_poly.pdbx_strand_id
1 'polypeptide(L)'
;MKNIYIKIIIGLLFLPLSIWAQTTTENYIKTTTYKVETATPISNPTASQAVVQINYFDGLGRPKQQIALKQSGNGKDIITHLEYDALGRQTKEYLPYTDGTTSLDYRTNALTDLLSFYLSEDPTVTGNPYFETTTNPYAETFFEPSPLNRTRKTAAPGDIWKGNETNNNDKSIKFDYTTNTNNVKRFTVTTDLNSNGIFYPTLGQDNGNYQPNQLYVTITKDENWIAGTTFNTTHEFKDKLGRVVLKRTFGESNTRETAPDLVHDTYYVYDEYNNLTFVLPPLVNTNLPITNDVLNGLCYQYKYDHRNRLVEKKLPGKQWEYIVYDQLDRPVATGPANSPFVNLTNPGWIITKYDALNRPIITGFMIENNPFTSTVRKNLQVIYNNQTTHSETKIHTSSNTTINNVSFRYTSTSYPTDGYHVLTVN
;
A
#
# COMPACT_ATOMS: atom_id res chain seq x y z
N MET A 1 -42.68 -30.28 -56.54
CA MET A 1 -42.00 -29.22 -55.76
C MET A 1 -41.87 -29.52 -54.25
N LYS A 2 -42.67 -30.40 -53.62
CA LYS A 2 -42.55 -30.70 -52.16
C LYS A 2 -41.33 -31.54 -51.74
N ASN A 3 -40.72 -32.33 -52.63
CA ASN A 3 -39.60 -33.24 -52.27
C ASN A 3 -38.19 -32.62 -52.35
N ILE A 4 -38.06 -31.37 -52.82
CA ILE A 4 -36.77 -30.64 -52.85
C ILE A 4 -36.50 -29.89 -51.54
N TYR A 5 -37.56 -29.38 -50.88
CA TYR A 5 -37.42 -28.69 -49.59
C TYR A 5 -37.05 -29.63 -48.44
N ILE A 6 -37.48 -30.89 -48.46
CA ILE A 6 -37.13 -31.87 -47.43
C ILE A 6 -35.65 -32.28 -47.47
N LYS A 7 -35.03 -32.32 -48.66
CA LYS A 7 -33.59 -32.62 -48.78
C LYS A 7 -32.68 -31.45 -48.39
N ILE A 8 -33.14 -30.21 -48.57
CA ILE A 8 -32.41 -29.01 -48.14
C ILE A 8 -32.48 -28.82 -46.61
N ILE A 9 -33.60 -29.19 -45.99
CA ILE A 9 -33.77 -29.10 -44.52
C ILE A 9 -32.99 -30.20 -43.77
N ILE A 10 -32.80 -31.38 -44.37
CA ILE A 10 -31.98 -32.45 -43.76
C ILE A 10 -30.47 -32.21 -43.97
N GLY A 11 -30.06 -31.48 -45.02
CA GLY A 11 -28.67 -31.07 -45.23
C GLY A 11 -28.17 -29.96 -44.29
N LEU A 12 -29.07 -29.13 -43.75
CA LEU A 12 -28.73 -28.11 -42.74
C LEU A 12 -28.68 -28.65 -41.30
N LEU A 13 -29.18 -29.86 -41.03
CA LEU A 13 -29.19 -30.46 -39.68
C LEU A 13 -27.88 -31.18 -39.30
N PHE A 14 -26.93 -31.28 -40.25
CA PHE A 14 -25.62 -31.93 -40.07
C PHE A 14 -24.44 -30.97 -40.33
N LEU A 15 -24.63 -29.66 -40.17
CA LEU A 15 -23.46 -28.78 -39.99
C LEU A 15 -22.99 -28.96 -38.54
N PRO A 16 -21.78 -29.49 -38.30
CA PRO A 16 -21.18 -29.35 -36.98
C PRO A 16 -20.99 -27.85 -36.76
N LEU A 17 -21.78 -27.29 -35.85
CA LEU A 17 -21.44 -26.03 -35.21
C LEU A 17 -20.17 -26.32 -34.41
N SER A 18 -19.02 -26.20 -35.08
CA SER A 18 -17.73 -26.17 -34.43
C SER A 18 -17.73 -24.94 -33.53
N ILE A 19 -18.08 -25.13 -32.27
CA ILE A 19 -17.80 -24.16 -31.23
C ILE A 19 -16.29 -24.26 -31.01
N TRP A 20 -15.55 -23.31 -31.57
CA TRP A 20 -14.12 -23.18 -31.33
C TRP A 20 -13.96 -22.66 -29.90
N ALA A 21 -13.95 -23.59 -28.93
CA ALA A 21 -13.49 -23.28 -27.59
C ALA A 21 -11.99 -22.95 -27.66
N GLN A 22 -11.50 -21.98 -26.88
CA GLN A 22 -10.07 -21.66 -26.83
C GLN A 22 -9.25 -22.92 -26.52
N THR A 23 -9.79 -23.80 -25.68
CA THR A 23 -9.33 -25.17 -25.50
C THR A 23 -10.55 -26.06 -25.20
N THR A 24 -10.46 -27.36 -25.49
CA THR A 24 -11.50 -28.33 -25.10
C THR A 24 -11.20 -29.01 -23.75
N THR A 25 -10.05 -28.72 -23.14
CA THR A 25 -9.52 -29.45 -21.98
C THR A 25 -9.33 -28.59 -20.75
N GLU A 26 -9.28 -27.26 -20.90
CA GLU A 26 -8.90 -26.34 -19.82
C GLU A 26 -9.99 -25.31 -19.51
N ASN A 27 -10.19 -25.07 -18.22
CA ASN A 27 -11.01 -23.97 -17.74
C ASN A 27 -10.19 -22.67 -17.81
N TYR A 28 -10.79 -21.59 -18.33
CA TYR A 28 -10.08 -20.32 -18.46
C TYR A 28 -10.99 -19.10 -18.32
N ILE A 29 -10.38 -17.97 -17.96
CA ILE A 29 -10.98 -16.64 -18.02
C ILE A 29 -10.09 -15.77 -18.90
N LYS A 30 -10.65 -15.26 -20.01
CA LYS A 30 -9.99 -14.28 -20.87
C LYS A 30 -10.48 -12.88 -20.54
N THR A 31 -9.55 -11.97 -20.22
CA THR A 31 -9.83 -10.56 -19.95
C THR A 31 -9.28 -9.71 -21.08
N THR A 32 -10.09 -8.77 -21.57
CA THR A 32 -9.70 -7.78 -22.59
C THR A 32 -10.02 -6.39 -22.08
N THR A 33 -8.98 -5.59 -21.85
CA THR A 33 -9.10 -4.21 -21.38
C THR A 33 -8.74 -3.27 -22.52
N TYR A 34 -9.75 -2.59 -23.09
CA TYR A 34 -9.54 -1.65 -24.18
C TYR A 34 -8.85 -0.37 -23.69
N LYS A 35 -7.84 0.08 -24.45
CA LYS A 35 -7.11 1.33 -24.26
C LYS A 35 -7.66 2.47 -25.11
N VAL A 36 -8.55 2.14 -26.04
CA VAL A 36 -9.22 3.08 -26.93
C VAL A 36 -10.71 3.05 -26.66
N GLU A 37 -11.36 4.20 -26.81
CA GLU A 37 -12.82 4.26 -26.76
C GLU A 37 -13.39 3.37 -27.86
N THR A 38 -14.26 2.44 -27.47
CA THR A 38 -14.93 1.56 -28.41
C THR A 38 -16.34 1.27 -27.93
N ALA A 39 -17.31 1.35 -28.83
CA ALA A 39 -18.70 1.01 -28.56
C ALA A 39 -18.99 -0.49 -28.75
N THR A 40 -18.09 -1.22 -29.43
CA THR A 40 -18.23 -2.66 -29.70
C THR A 40 -16.91 -3.40 -29.42
N PRO A 41 -16.95 -4.70 -29.09
CA PRO A 41 -15.72 -5.47 -28.91
C PRO A 41 -14.92 -5.58 -30.22
N ILE A 42 -13.64 -5.22 -30.17
CA ILE A 42 -12.68 -5.47 -31.26
C ILE A 42 -12.26 -6.94 -31.17
N SER A 43 -12.44 -7.71 -32.26
CA SER A 43 -12.27 -9.17 -32.23
C SER A 43 -10.80 -9.62 -32.10
N ASN A 44 -9.85 -8.79 -32.54
CA ASN A 44 -8.40 -9.03 -32.45
C ASN A 44 -7.66 -7.70 -32.22
N PRO A 45 -7.77 -7.12 -31.01
CA PRO A 45 -7.18 -5.82 -30.75
C PRO A 45 -5.66 -5.89 -30.84
N THR A 46 -5.04 -4.85 -31.41
CA THR A 46 -3.60 -4.65 -31.32
C THR A 46 -3.19 -4.31 -29.88
N ALA A 47 -1.90 -4.40 -29.56
CA ALA A 47 -1.38 -4.02 -28.23
C ALA A 47 -1.62 -2.53 -27.87
N SER A 48 -1.81 -1.67 -28.87
CA SER A 48 -2.21 -0.27 -28.68
C SER A 48 -3.72 -0.10 -28.43
N GLN A 49 -4.54 -1.04 -28.88
CA GLN A 49 -6.00 -1.00 -28.74
C GLN A 49 -6.49 -1.69 -27.46
N ALA A 50 -5.82 -2.76 -27.01
CA ALA A 50 -6.20 -3.46 -25.78
C ALA A 50 -5.03 -4.19 -25.11
N VAL A 51 -5.19 -4.44 -23.81
CA VAL A 51 -4.44 -5.44 -23.05
C VAL A 51 -5.28 -6.72 -23.02
N VAL A 52 -4.72 -7.83 -23.50
CA VAL A 52 -5.40 -9.13 -23.47
C VAL A 52 -4.58 -10.09 -22.61
N GLN A 53 -5.26 -10.79 -21.70
CA GLN A 53 -4.69 -11.83 -20.86
C GLN A 53 -5.66 -13.00 -20.69
N ILE A 54 -5.13 -14.20 -20.47
CA ILE A 54 -5.90 -15.39 -20.15
C ILE A 54 -5.31 -16.06 -18.91
N ASN A 55 -6.19 -16.44 -17.98
CA ASN A 55 -5.85 -17.26 -16.82
C ASN A 55 -6.47 -18.63 -17.01
N TYR A 56 -5.66 -19.67 -16.94
CA TYR A 56 -6.09 -21.06 -16.95
C TYR A 56 -6.19 -21.59 -15.52
N PHE A 57 -7.18 -22.42 -15.25
CA PHE A 57 -7.52 -22.90 -13.91
C PHE A 57 -7.42 -24.42 -13.81
N ASP A 58 -7.08 -24.92 -12.64
CA ASP A 58 -7.18 -26.34 -12.32
C ASP A 58 -8.63 -26.76 -12.00
N GLY A 59 -8.83 -28.05 -11.67
CA GLY A 59 -10.15 -28.59 -11.34
C GLY A 59 -10.79 -28.04 -10.05
N LEU A 60 -10.02 -27.31 -9.23
CA LEU A 60 -10.50 -26.65 -8.02
C LEU A 60 -10.72 -25.14 -8.23
N GLY A 61 -10.54 -24.65 -9.47
CA GLY A 61 -10.71 -23.24 -9.81
C GLY A 61 -9.53 -22.35 -9.40
N ARG A 62 -8.35 -22.92 -9.14
CA ARG A 62 -7.13 -22.16 -8.84
C ARG A 62 -6.34 -21.89 -10.12
N PRO A 63 -5.81 -20.67 -10.34
CA PRO A 63 -5.01 -20.37 -11.52
C PRO A 63 -3.75 -21.24 -11.58
N LYS A 64 -3.51 -21.93 -12.71
CA LYS A 64 -2.31 -22.76 -12.94
C LYS A 64 -1.37 -22.20 -14.01
N GLN A 65 -1.87 -21.26 -14.82
CA GLN A 65 -1.07 -20.56 -15.82
C GLN A 65 -1.73 -19.24 -16.19
N GLN A 66 -0.92 -18.20 -16.34
CA GLN A 66 -1.34 -16.92 -16.87
C GLN A 66 -0.55 -16.63 -18.16
N ILE A 67 -1.24 -16.18 -19.22
CA ILE A 67 -0.62 -15.75 -20.47
C ILE A 67 -1.08 -14.33 -20.79
N ALA A 68 -0.12 -13.42 -20.93
CA ALA A 68 -0.33 -12.04 -21.33
C ALA A 68 0.07 -11.88 -22.81
N LEU A 69 -0.92 -11.65 -23.69
CA LEU A 69 -0.74 -11.69 -25.15
C LEU A 69 0.07 -10.49 -25.66
N LYS A 70 1.18 -10.76 -26.34
CA LYS A 70 2.04 -9.75 -27.00
C LYS A 70 2.51 -8.62 -26.08
N GLN A 71 2.78 -8.93 -24.81
CA GLN A 71 3.15 -7.93 -23.81
C GLN A 71 4.66 -7.84 -23.54
N SER A 72 5.48 -8.70 -24.16
CA SER A 72 6.94 -8.55 -24.10
C SER A 72 7.43 -7.41 -25.00
N GLY A 73 8.68 -6.97 -24.81
CA GLY A 73 9.30 -5.90 -25.61
C GLY A 73 9.34 -6.19 -27.12
N ASN A 74 9.35 -7.47 -27.51
CA ASN A 74 9.33 -7.92 -28.90
C ASN A 74 7.94 -8.39 -29.36
N GLY A 75 6.88 -8.03 -28.63
CA GLY A 75 5.51 -8.38 -28.96
C GLY A 75 5.22 -9.89 -28.87
N LYS A 76 5.94 -10.60 -28.00
CA LYS A 76 5.69 -12.01 -27.66
C LYS A 76 4.85 -12.13 -26.40
N ASP A 77 4.35 -13.31 -26.14
CA ASP A 77 3.56 -13.56 -24.95
C ASP A 77 4.45 -13.67 -23.71
N ILE A 78 3.88 -13.24 -22.58
CA ILE A 78 4.49 -13.43 -21.27
C ILE A 78 3.69 -14.52 -20.55
N ILE A 79 4.34 -15.62 -20.22
CA ILE A 79 3.76 -16.78 -19.56
C ILE A 79 4.24 -16.81 -18.11
N THR A 80 3.32 -17.00 -17.19
CA THR A 80 3.60 -17.28 -15.77
C THR A 80 3.02 -18.63 -15.41
N HIS A 81 3.87 -19.52 -14.90
CA HIS A 81 3.45 -20.80 -14.35
C HIS A 81 3.09 -20.67 -12.86
N LEU A 82 2.03 -21.34 -12.44
CA LEU A 82 1.63 -21.38 -11.04
C LEU A 82 1.45 -22.85 -10.62
N GLU A 83 2.01 -23.20 -9.46
CA GLU A 83 1.84 -24.51 -8.84
C GLU A 83 1.42 -24.36 -7.38
N TYR A 84 0.79 -25.41 -6.86
CA TYR A 84 0.33 -25.47 -5.48
C TYR A 84 0.83 -26.75 -4.83
N ASP A 85 1.17 -26.67 -3.56
CA ASP A 85 1.49 -27.85 -2.75
C ASP A 85 0.24 -28.69 -2.45
N ALA A 86 0.43 -29.80 -1.73
CA ALA A 86 -0.65 -30.71 -1.36
C ALA A 86 -1.72 -30.09 -0.46
N LEU A 87 -1.40 -28.98 0.22
CA LEU A 87 -2.34 -28.21 1.05
C LEU A 87 -3.01 -27.07 0.25
N GLY A 88 -2.69 -26.95 -1.03
CA GLY A 88 -3.23 -25.95 -1.93
C GLY A 88 -2.64 -24.55 -1.78
N ARG A 89 -1.48 -24.44 -1.16
CA ARG A 89 -0.74 -23.19 -1.00
C ARG A 89 0.22 -23.01 -2.18
N GLN A 90 0.36 -21.78 -2.65
CA GLN A 90 1.39 -21.44 -3.62
C GLN A 90 2.70 -21.16 -2.87
N THR A 91 3.54 -22.19 -2.74
CA THR A 91 4.85 -22.05 -2.07
C THR A 91 5.89 -21.39 -2.97
N LYS A 92 5.72 -21.50 -4.30
CA LYS A 92 6.62 -20.92 -5.29
C LYS A 92 5.92 -19.89 -6.17
N GLU A 93 6.60 -18.76 -6.34
CA GLU A 93 6.22 -17.72 -7.27
C GLU A 93 7.26 -17.70 -8.39
N TYR A 94 6.92 -18.36 -9.51
CA TYR A 94 7.80 -18.45 -10.66
C TYR A 94 7.90 -17.12 -11.39
N LEU A 95 9.11 -16.80 -11.85
CA LEU A 95 9.31 -15.66 -12.72
C LEU A 95 8.59 -15.85 -14.06
N PRO A 96 8.14 -14.78 -14.72
CA PRO A 96 7.54 -14.89 -16.04
C PRO A 96 8.59 -15.18 -17.13
N TYR A 97 8.20 -15.88 -18.18
CA TYR A 97 9.07 -16.14 -19.34
C TYR A 97 8.33 -15.93 -20.66
N THR A 98 9.07 -15.97 -21.77
CA THR A 98 8.55 -15.97 -23.14
C THR A 98 9.08 -17.20 -23.87
N ASP A 99 8.25 -17.84 -24.68
CA ASP A 99 8.67 -18.95 -25.56
C ASP A 99 8.71 -18.56 -27.05
N GLY A 100 8.65 -17.26 -27.34
CA GLY A 100 8.80 -16.72 -28.70
C GLY A 100 7.55 -16.85 -29.56
N THR A 101 6.46 -17.40 -29.03
CA THR A 101 5.17 -17.53 -29.73
C THR A 101 4.23 -16.37 -29.38
N THR A 102 3.14 -16.26 -30.17
CA THR A 102 2.04 -15.33 -29.91
C THR A 102 0.72 -16.09 -30.03
N SER A 103 0.37 -16.83 -28.98
CA SER A 103 -0.88 -17.54 -28.84
C SER A 103 -1.34 -17.56 -27.37
N LEU A 104 -2.64 -17.36 -27.19
CA LEU A 104 -3.31 -17.52 -25.89
C LEU A 104 -3.45 -19.00 -25.47
N ASP A 105 -3.00 -19.95 -26.28
CA ASP A 105 -3.15 -21.38 -25.99
C ASP A 105 -2.37 -21.82 -24.75
N TYR A 106 -2.97 -22.74 -24.00
CA TYR A 106 -2.37 -23.32 -22.80
C TYR A 106 -1.05 -24.04 -23.11
N ARG A 107 -0.01 -23.76 -22.33
CA ARG A 107 1.30 -24.42 -22.43
C ARG A 107 1.36 -25.62 -21.50
N THR A 108 1.37 -26.82 -22.09
CA THR A 108 1.40 -28.07 -21.32
C THR A 108 2.71 -28.27 -20.56
N ASN A 109 3.83 -27.75 -21.08
CA ASN A 109 5.17 -27.93 -20.51
C ASN A 109 5.73 -26.64 -19.88
N ALA A 110 4.87 -25.73 -19.43
CA ALA A 110 5.28 -24.39 -19.01
C ALA A 110 6.40 -24.34 -17.98
N LEU A 111 6.40 -25.27 -17.01
CA LEU A 111 7.48 -25.35 -16.02
C LEU A 111 8.81 -25.76 -16.66
N THR A 112 8.80 -26.76 -17.54
CA THR A 112 10.00 -27.20 -18.26
C THR A 112 10.54 -26.08 -19.15
N ASP A 113 9.66 -25.42 -19.90
CA ASP A 113 10.03 -24.32 -20.80
C ASP A 113 10.59 -23.13 -20.03
N LEU A 114 9.99 -22.79 -18.88
CA LEU A 114 10.50 -21.78 -17.95
C LEU A 114 11.92 -22.12 -17.46
N LEU A 115 12.15 -23.34 -16.99
CA LEU A 115 13.47 -23.76 -16.53
C LEU A 115 14.50 -23.69 -17.66
N SER A 116 14.12 -24.10 -18.89
CA SER A 116 15.00 -23.96 -20.06
C SER A 116 15.27 -22.51 -20.42
N PHE A 117 14.28 -21.62 -20.32
CA PHE A 117 14.44 -20.18 -20.57
C PHE A 117 15.47 -19.56 -19.61
N TYR A 118 15.33 -19.82 -18.31
CA TYR A 118 16.24 -19.25 -17.29
C TYR A 118 17.62 -19.89 -17.25
N LEU A 119 17.83 -21.02 -17.93
CA LEU A 119 19.15 -21.62 -18.15
C LEU A 119 19.80 -21.21 -19.48
N SER A 120 19.11 -20.42 -20.30
CA SER A 120 19.62 -20.01 -21.61
C SER A 120 20.52 -18.78 -21.51
N GLU A 121 21.75 -18.92 -22.00
CA GLU A 121 22.67 -17.77 -22.22
C GLU A 121 22.42 -17.08 -23.57
N ASP A 122 21.51 -17.60 -24.40
CA ASP A 122 21.25 -17.07 -25.74
C ASP A 122 20.38 -15.79 -25.65
N PRO A 123 20.92 -14.61 -26.01
CA PRO A 123 20.17 -13.36 -25.96
C PRO A 123 19.01 -13.31 -26.96
N THR A 124 19.01 -14.17 -27.98
CA THR A 124 17.87 -14.28 -28.92
C THR A 124 16.66 -14.94 -28.27
N VAL A 125 16.87 -15.77 -27.25
CA VAL A 125 15.82 -16.40 -26.45
C VAL A 125 15.36 -15.45 -25.34
N THR A 126 16.31 -14.92 -24.56
CA THR A 126 16.00 -14.15 -23.34
C THR A 126 15.69 -12.68 -23.61
N GLY A 127 16.11 -12.15 -24.76
CA GLY A 127 16.00 -10.74 -25.11
C GLY A 127 16.95 -9.83 -24.31
N ASN A 128 17.89 -10.39 -23.55
CA ASN A 128 18.83 -9.63 -22.73
C ASN A 128 20.27 -10.20 -22.87
N PRO A 129 21.24 -9.42 -23.39
CA PRO A 129 22.64 -9.85 -23.49
C PRO A 129 23.36 -9.99 -22.15
N TYR A 130 22.79 -9.46 -21.07
CA TYR A 130 23.31 -9.55 -19.70
C TYR A 130 22.40 -10.41 -18.82
N PHE A 131 21.72 -11.40 -19.43
CA PHE A 131 20.84 -12.29 -18.70
C PHE A 131 21.65 -13.19 -17.76
N GLU A 132 21.35 -13.15 -16.47
CA GLU A 132 21.93 -14.04 -15.47
C GLU A 132 21.15 -15.35 -15.45
N THR A 133 21.81 -16.45 -15.79
CA THR A 133 21.17 -17.77 -15.77
C THR A 133 20.98 -18.25 -14.33
N THR A 134 19.91 -19.04 -14.12
CA THR A 134 19.64 -19.62 -12.80
C THR A 134 18.84 -20.92 -12.92
N THR A 135 19.16 -21.86 -12.03
CA THR A 135 18.36 -23.07 -11.76
C THR A 135 17.16 -22.81 -10.84
N ASN A 136 17.07 -21.60 -10.25
CA ASN A 136 16.08 -21.19 -9.26
C ASN A 136 15.25 -19.97 -9.73
N PRO A 137 14.46 -20.06 -10.82
CA PRO A 137 13.68 -18.95 -11.36
C PRO A 137 12.35 -18.72 -10.60
N TYR A 138 12.38 -18.79 -9.27
CA TYR A 138 11.21 -18.57 -8.43
C TYR A 138 11.58 -18.03 -7.06
N ALA A 139 10.69 -17.23 -6.50
CA ALA A 139 10.69 -16.97 -5.07
C ALA A 139 10.04 -18.17 -4.36
N GLU A 140 10.52 -18.53 -3.18
CA GLU A 140 9.99 -19.66 -2.41
C GLU A 140 9.66 -19.24 -0.98
N THR A 141 8.45 -19.59 -0.55
CA THR A 141 7.99 -19.37 0.81
C THR A 141 7.93 -20.69 1.57
N PHE A 142 8.64 -20.74 2.69
CA PHE A 142 8.64 -21.87 3.62
C PHE A 142 7.73 -21.56 4.80
N PHE A 143 6.78 -22.45 5.08
CA PHE A 143 5.82 -22.28 6.16
C PHE A 143 6.23 -23.10 7.41
N GLU A 144 5.78 -22.68 8.59
CA GLU A 144 5.87 -23.50 9.80
C GLU A 144 4.97 -24.75 9.67
N PRO A 145 5.39 -25.92 10.20
CA PRO A 145 4.56 -27.13 10.25
C PRO A 145 3.53 -27.02 11.38
N SER A 146 2.76 -25.94 11.39
CA SER A 146 1.74 -25.61 12.38
C SER A 146 0.42 -25.31 11.65
N PRO A 147 -0.75 -25.62 12.26
CA PRO A 147 -2.05 -25.21 11.72
C PRO A 147 -2.17 -23.71 11.44
N LEU A 148 -1.36 -22.88 12.12
CA LEU A 148 -1.33 -21.44 11.91
C LEU A 148 -0.74 -21.04 10.54
N ASN A 149 -0.02 -21.95 9.88
CA ASN A 149 0.52 -21.77 8.53
C ASN A 149 1.26 -20.45 8.32
N ARG A 150 2.09 -20.06 9.29
CA ARG A 150 2.85 -18.80 9.24
C ARG A 150 4.09 -18.95 8.39
N THR A 151 4.47 -17.87 7.71
CA THR A 151 5.70 -17.78 6.94
C THR A 151 6.91 -17.88 7.87
N ARG A 152 7.73 -18.90 7.69
CA ARG A 152 9.01 -19.04 8.40
C ARG A 152 10.14 -18.36 7.64
N LYS A 153 10.12 -18.47 6.30
CA LYS A 153 11.13 -17.87 5.43
C LYS A 153 10.57 -17.53 4.07
N THR A 154 11.17 -16.54 3.43
CA THR A 154 10.93 -16.21 2.02
C THR A 154 12.27 -16.01 1.32
N ALA A 155 12.52 -16.81 0.29
CA ALA A 155 13.72 -16.79 -0.53
C ALA A 155 13.41 -16.10 -1.86
N ALA A 156 14.36 -15.29 -2.35
CA ALA A 156 14.26 -14.64 -3.66
C ALA A 156 14.69 -15.60 -4.80
N PRO A 157 14.32 -15.31 -6.06
CA PRO A 157 14.85 -16.01 -7.23
C PRO A 157 16.36 -15.87 -7.37
N GLY A 158 17.00 -16.85 -8.02
CA GLY A 158 18.44 -16.91 -8.26
C GLY A 158 19.14 -17.99 -7.44
N ASP A 159 20.25 -18.52 -7.96
CA ASP A 159 20.95 -19.68 -7.35
C ASP A 159 21.55 -19.36 -5.99
N ILE A 160 22.10 -18.14 -5.85
CA ILE A 160 22.66 -17.63 -4.58
C ILE A 160 21.56 -17.34 -3.54
N TRP A 161 20.32 -17.11 -4.00
CA TRP A 161 19.16 -16.74 -3.17
C TRP A 161 18.29 -17.93 -2.79
N LYS A 162 18.55 -19.10 -3.38
CA LYS A 162 17.80 -20.33 -3.14
C LYS A 162 17.73 -20.64 -1.64
N GLY A 163 16.50 -20.73 -1.13
CA GLY A 163 16.24 -21.02 0.27
C GLY A 163 16.58 -22.45 0.64
N ASN A 164 16.96 -22.66 1.91
CA ASN A 164 17.16 -23.99 2.47
C ASN A 164 16.08 -24.27 3.53
N GLU A 165 15.35 -25.38 3.36
CA GLU A 165 14.27 -25.73 4.28
C GLU A 165 14.78 -26.20 5.66
N THR A 166 15.96 -26.81 5.73
CA THR A 166 16.44 -27.55 6.92
C THR A 166 17.42 -26.78 7.80
N ASN A 167 18.05 -25.73 7.29
CA ASN A 167 18.98 -24.87 8.06
C ASN A 167 18.84 -23.40 7.68
N ASN A 168 19.44 -22.48 8.45
CA ASN A 168 19.34 -21.03 8.22
C ASN A 168 20.54 -20.42 7.48
N ASN A 169 21.39 -21.24 6.86
CA ASN A 169 22.58 -20.78 6.13
C ASN A 169 22.23 -20.47 4.66
N ASP A 170 21.27 -19.57 4.48
CA ASP A 170 20.79 -19.11 3.17
C ASP A 170 20.52 -17.59 3.22
N LYS A 171 20.32 -16.96 2.06
CA LYS A 171 20.00 -15.53 1.94
C LYS A 171 18.50 -15.23 1.94
N SER A 172 17.69 -16.09 2.56
CA SER A 172 16.25 -15.81 2.70
C SER A 172 15.99 -14.78 3.80
N ILE A 173 14.89 -14.03 3.66
CA ILE A 173 14.27 -13.32 4.79
C ILE A 173 13.67 -14.37 5.71
N LYS A 174 13.90 -14.25 7.02
CA LYS A 174 13.46 -15.26 8.00
C LYS A 174 12.63 -14.61 9.09
N PHE A 175 11.68 -15.37 9.62
CA PHE A 175 10.76 -14.92 10.66
C PHE A 175 10.78 -15.89 11.84
N ASP A 176 10.98 -15.36 13.04
CA ASP A 176 10.66 -16.09 14.27
C ASP A 176 9.46 -15.44 14.95
N TYR A 177 8.59 -16.29 15.51
CA TYR A 177 7.42 -15.85 16.26
C TYR A 177 7.56 -16.27 17.71
N THR A 178 7.64 -15.30 18.61
CA THR A 178 7.83 -15.51 20.05
C THR A 178 6.96 -14.55 20.85
N THR A 179 7.24 -14.42 22.13
CA THR A 179 6.60 -13.46 23.03
C THR A 179 7.64 -12.65 23.78
N ASN A 180 7.23 -11.51 24.34
CA ASN A 180 8.16 -10.63 25.04
C ASN A 180 8.64 -11.23 26.38
N THR A 181 9.82 -10.81 26.79
CA THR A 181 10.27 -10.91 28.17
C THR A 181 10.00 -9.58 28.91
N ASN A 182 10.55 -9.37 30.10
CA ASN A 182 10.36 -8.14 30.88
C ASN A 182 11.24 -6.95 30.39
N ASN A 183 11.37 -6.77 29.07
CA ASN A 183 12.33 -5.86 28.42
C ASN A 183 11.69 -4.79 27.51
N VAL A 184 10.37 -4.63 27.59
CA VAL A 184 9.60 -3.64 26.82
C VAL A 184 8.91 -2.71 27.79
N LYS A 185 9.24 -1.42 27.74
CA LYS A 185 8.52 -0.42 28.55
C LYS A 185 7.07 -0.38 28.11
N ARG A 186 6.19 -0.34 29.10
CA ARG A 186 4.78 -0.05 28.84
C ARG A 186 4.63 1.47 28.83
N PHE A 187 3.81 2.01 27.95
CA PHE A 187 3.44 3.42 27.99
C PHE A 187 1.92 3.50 28.01
N THR A 188 1.37 4.39 28.85
CA THR A 188 -0.06 4.66 28.92
C THR A 188 -0.32 6.13 28.64
N VAL A 189 -1.51 6.41 28.12
CA VAL A 189 -1.99 7.77 27.86
C VAL A 189 -3.37 7.90 28.48
N THR A 190 -3.59 8.99 29.18
CA THR A 190 -4.93 9.44 29.59
C THR A 190 -5.35 10.59 28.71
N THR A 191 -6.64 10.65 28.35
CA THR A 191 -7.17 11.73 27.53
C THR A 191 -8.31 12.46 28.21
N ASP A 192 -8.30 13.79 28.13
CA ASP A 192 -9.37 14.63 28.62
C ASP A 192 -9.96 15.46 27.46
N LEU A 193 -11.29 15.46 27.34
CA LEU A 193 -11.97 16.29 26.34
C LEU A 193 -11.87 17.76 26.75
N ASN A 194 -11.15 18.55 25.96
CA ASN A 194 -10.99 19.98 26.23
C ASN A 194 -12.16 20.81 25.67
N SER A 195 -12.20 22.10 26.03
CA SER A 195 -13.21 23.06 25.54
C SER A 195 -13.18 23.28 24.02
N ASN A 196 -12.15 22.80 23.32
CA ASN A 196 -12.04 22.84 21.85
C ASN A 196 -12.64 21.60 21.16
N GLY A 197 -13.20 20.64 21.91
CA GLY A 197 -13.77 19.41 21.39
C GLY A 197 -12.73 18.40 20.92
N ILE A 198 -11.51 18.49 21.48
CA ILE A 198 -10.35 17.65 21.16
C ILE A 198 -9.94 16.90 22.42
N PHE A 199 -9.62 15.62 22.29
CA PHE A 199 -8.99 14.85 23.36
C PHE A 199 -7.54 15.30 23.52
N TYR A 200 -7.23 15.86 24.69
CA TYR A 200 -5.87 16.27 25.03
C TYR A 200 -5.13 15.11 25.70
N PRO A 201 -4.08 14.55 25.08
CA PRO A 201 -3.39 13.40 25.63
C PRO A 201 -2.31 13.78 26.64
N THR A 202 -2.25 13.03 27.73
CA THR A 202 -1.18 13.10 28.75
C THR A 202 -0.45 11.76 28.81
N LEU A 203 0.87 11.78 28.56
CA LEU A 203 1.71 10.58 28.65
C LEU A 203 2.00 10.23 30.11
N GLY A 204 1.69 8.99 30.52
CA GLY A 204 2.00 8.49 31.85
C GLY A 204 3.52 8.34 32.06
N GLN A 205 4.02 8.76 33.22
CA GLN A 205 5.46 8.84 33.50
C GLN A 205 6.07 7.57 34.14
N ASP A 206 5.27 6.74 34.82
CA ASP A 206 5.73 5.48 35.40
C ASP A 206 4.77 4.34 35.06
N ASN A 207 5.14 3.56 34.06
CA ASN A 207 4.28 2.52 33.51
C ASN A 207 4.88 1.11 33.70
N GLY A 208 6.09 1.02 34.25
CA GLY A 208 6.88 -0.20 34.31
C GLY A 208 7.13 -0.82 32.93
N ASN A 209 7.43 -2.12 32.93
CA ASN A 209 7.57 -2.92 31.72
C ASN A 209 6.35 -3.82 31.53
N TYR A 210 6.08 -4.19 30.28
CA TYR A 210 5.20 -5.32 29.99
C TYR A 210 5.76 -6.59 30.64
N GLN A 211 4.92 -7.30 31.37
CA GLN A 211 5.27 -8.60 31.95
C GLN A 211 5.58 -9.62 30.84
N PRO A 212 6.36 -10.69 31.13
CA PRO A 212 6.61 -11.74 30.17
C PRO A 212 5.31 -12.30 29.56
N ASN A 213 5.37 -12.68 28.28
CA ASN A 213 4.27 -13.29 27.54
C ASN A 213 3.01 -12.41 27.36
N GLN A 214 3.13 -11.08 27.45
CA GLN A 214 2.01 -10.13 27.27
C GLN A 214 1.87 -9.61 25.83
N LEU A 215 2.96 -9.66 25.06
CA LEU A 215 3.09 -9.15 23.70
C LEU A 215 3.51 -10.28 22.77
N TYR A 216 2.94 -10.28 21.57
CA TYR A 216 3.42 -11.09 20.46
C TYR A 216 4.65 -10.43 19.85
N VAL A 217 5.67 -11.22 19.51
CA VAL A 217 6.92 -10.72 18.94
C VAL A 217 7.17 -11.42 17.62
N THR A 218 7.33 -10.63 16.57
CA THR A 218 7.82 -11.11 15.27
C THR A 218 9.25 -10.59 15.10
N ILE A 219 10.19 -11.51 14.94
CA ILE A 219 11.59 -11.21 14.64
C ILE A 219 11.81 -11.44 13.16
N THR A 220 11.97 -10.37 12.40
CA THR A 220 12.37 -10.44 10.98
C THR A 220 13.89 -10.35 10.89
N LYS A 221 14.50 -11.29 10.20
CA LYS A 221 15.92 -11.29 9.84
C LYS A 221 16.01 -11.02 8.35
N ASP A 222 16.76 -10.00 7.96
CA ASP A 222 16.98 -9.73 6.54
C ASP A 222 18.00 -10.73 5.93
N GLU A 223 18.22 -10.59 4.63
CA GLU A 223 19.04 -11.49 3.83
C GLU A 223 20.54 -11.46 4.17
N ASN A 224 20.99 -10.42 4.88
CA ASN A 224 22.36 -10.25 5.35
C ASN A 224 22.53 -10.66 6.82
N TRP A 225 21.50 -11.20 7.46
CA TRP A 225 21.60 -11.71 8.83
C TRP A 225 22.55 -12.90 8.93
N ILE A 226 23.37 -12.90 9.98
CA ILE A 226 24.31 -13.98 10.31
C ILE A 226 23.85 -14.65 11.59
N ALA A 227 23.83 -15.99 11.59
CA ALA A 227 23.43 -16.76 12.76
C ALA A 227 24.27 -16.41 14.00
N GLY A 228 23.59 -16.17 15.12
CA GLY A 228 24.22 -15.81 16.39
C GLY A 228 24.32 -14.30 16.66
N THR A 229 23.90 -13.43 15.73
CA THR A 229 23.88 -11.98 15.92
C THR A 229 22.44 -11.42 15.96
N THR A 230 22.27 -10.22 16.51
CA THR A 230 21.01 -9.46 16.38
C THR A 230 21.07 -8.35 15.32
N PHE A 231 22.26 -8.09 14.75
CA PHE A 231 22.40 -7.22 13.57
C PHE A 231 21.50 -7.70 12.44
N ASN A 232 21.00 -6.78 11.62
CA ASN A 232 20.13 -7.12 10.48
C ASN A 232 18.83 -7.82 10.92
N THR A 233 18.39 -7.56 12.16
CA THR A 233 17.10 -8.00 12.67
C THR A 233 16.20 -6.83 13.06
N THR A 234 14.91 -7.03 12.89
CA THR A 234 13.86 -6.12 13.35
C THR A 234 12.90 -6.90 14.23
N HIS A 235 12.72 -6.46 15.47
CA HIS A 235 11.77 -7.05 16.41
C HIS A 235 10.54 -6.16 16.49
N GLU A 236 9.39 -6.69 16.06
CA GLU A 236 8.10 -6.01 16.13
C GLU A 236 7.27 -6.62 17.27
N PHE A 237 6.92 -5.79 18.25
CA PHE A 237 6.14 -6.17 19.43
C PHE A 237 4.70 -5.69 19.26
N LYS A 238 3.73 -6.60 19.35
CA LYS A 238 2.30 -6.32 19.25
C LYS A 238 1.57 -6.64 20.53
N ASP A 239 0.63 -5.78 20.91
CA ASP A 239 -0.28 -6.06 22.02
C ASP A 239 -1.38 -7.07 21.62
N LYS A 240 -2.28 -7.37 22.57
CA LYS A 240 -3.39 -8.32 22.37
C LYS A 240 -4.46 -7.84 21.38
N LEU A 241 -4.44 -6.56 21.01
CA LEU A 241 -5.31 -5.98 19.99
C LEU A 241 -4.62 -5.95 18.61
N GLY A 242 -3.40 -6.48 18.49
CA GLY A 242 -2.62 -6.51 17.26
C GLY A 242 -1.91 -5.20 16.91
N ARG A 243 -1.92 -4.22 17.82
CA ARG A 243 -1.26 -2.92 17.60
C ARG A 243 0.23 -3.04 17.91
N VAL A 244 1.07 -2.48 17.03
CA VAL A 244 2.53 -2.44 17.26
C VAL A 244 2.81 -1.45 18.38
N VAL A 245 3.42 -1.89 19.49
CA VAL A 245 3.76 -1.02 20.63
C VAL A 245 5.25 -0.66 20.69
N LEU A 246 6.10 -1.49 20.08
CA LEU A 246 7.53 -1.25 19.95
C LEU A 246 8.03 -1.86 18.64
N LYS A 247 8.83 -1.10 17.90
CA LYS A 247 9.73 -1.63 16.87
C LYS A 247 11.17 -1.42 17.34
N ARG A 248 11.92 -2.52 17.46
CA ARG A 248 13.31 -2.52 17.90
C ARG A 248 14.21 -2.97 16.75
N THR A 249 15.23 -2.18 16.47
CA THR A 249 16.32 -2.54 15.55
C THR A 249 17.64 -2.49 16.27
N PHE A 250 18.67 -3.08 15.67
CA PHE A 250 20.01 -3.16 16.24
C PHE A 250 21.00 -2.53 15.26
N GLY A 251 21.85 -1.65 15.76
CA GLY A 251 22.85 -0.93 14.98
C GLY A 251 24.25 -1.10 15.54
N GLU A 252 25.25 -0.88 14.69
CA GLU A 252 26.64 -0.80 15.12
C GLU A 252 26.88 0.53 15.86
N SER A 253 27.62 0.47 16.97
CA SER A 253 28.20 1.67 17.55
C SER A 253 29.35 2.14 16.65
N ASN A 254 29.38 3.41 16.26
CA ASN A 254 30.46 4.02 15.47
C ASN A 254 31.84 3.99 16.18
N THR A 255 31.91 3.43 17.39
CA THR A 255 33.14 3.08 18.09
C THR A 255 33.42 1.57 17.98
N ARG A 256 33.98 1.16 16.85
CA ARG A 256 34.90 0.01 16.67
C ARG A 256 34.43 -1.36 17.20
N GLU A 257 33.90 -2.19 16.28
CA GLU A 257 33.96 -3.67 16.15
C GLU A 257 33.74 -4.61 17.36
N THR A 258 33.55 -4.15 18.59
CA THR A 258 33.38 -5.03 19.78
C THR A 258 32.48 -4.41 20.87
N ALA A 259 31.49 -3.61 20.47
CA ALA A 259 30.49 -3.06 21.40
C ALA A 259 29.14 -3.80 21.26
N PRO A 260 28.39 -4.03 22.35
CA PRO A 260 27.11 -4.72 22.29
C PRO A 260 26.12 -4.00 21.38
N ASP A 261 25.29 -4.78 20.70
CA ASP A 261 24.22 -4.35 19.78
C ASP A 261 23.52 -3.08 20.31
N LEU A 262 23.72 -1.94 19.66
CA LEU A 262 23.06 -0.71 20.10
C LEU A 262 21.57 -0.85 19.76
N VAL A 263 20.77 -0.94 20.82
CA VAL A 263 19.32 -1.11 20.71
C VAL A 263 18.68 0.22 20.32
N HIS A 264 17.94 0.21 19.22
CA HIS A 264 17.19 1.36 18.72
C HIS A 264 15.68 1.08 18.84
N ASP A 265 15.07 1.62 19.89
CA ASP A 265 13.66 1.43 20.19
C ASP A 265 12.80 2.57 19.63
N THR A 266 11.76 2.23 18.87
CA THR A 266 10.69 3.15 18.50
C THR A 266 9.39 2.70 19.16
N TYR A 267 8.93 3.43 20.17
CA TYR A 267 7.68 3.12 20.85
C TYR A 267 6.49 3.79 20.17
N TYR A 268 5.39 3.05 20.07
CA TYR A 268 4.11 3.51 19.55
C TYR A 268 3.11 3.45 20.69
N VAL A 269 2.63 4.62 21.11
CA VAL A 269 1.80 4.75 22.31
C VAL A 269 0.39 5.12 21.90
N TYR A 270 -0.58 4.36 22.40
CA TYR A 270 -1.98 4.51 22.08
C TYR A 270 -2.77 5.07 23.26
N ASP A 271 -3.82 5.82 22.97
CA ASP A 271 -4.80 6.26 23.96
C ASP A 271 -5.85 5.17 24.28
N GLU A 272 -6.76 5.50 25.19
CA GLU A 272 -7.89 4.66 25.60
C GLU A 272 -8.91 4.38 24.49
N TYR A 273 -8.90 5.16 23.40
CA TYR A 273 -9.72 4.99 22.21
C TYR A 273 -9.01 4.21 21.09
N ASN A 274 -7.82 3.69 21.39
CA ASN A 274 -6.94 2.95 20.49
C ASN A 274 -6.30 3.77 19.36
N ASN A 275 -6.24 5.10 19.49
CA ASN A 275 -5.55 5.95 18.53
C ASN A 275 -4.06 6.04 18.82
N LEU A 276 -3.24 6.02 17.76
CA LEU A 276 -1.81 6.29 17.88
C LEU A 276 -1.60 7.74 18.31
N THR A 277 -1.15 7.96 19.54
CA THR A 277 -1.09 9.29 20.14
C THR A 277 0.32 9.83 20.20
N PHE A 278 1.30 8.97 20.54
CA PHE A 278 2.71 9.34 20.53
C PHE A 278 3.54 8.30 19.77
N VAL A 279 4.57 8.77 19.07
CA VAL A 279 5.68 7.93 18.63
C VAL A 279 6.94 8.47 19.25
N LEU A 280 7.63 7.63 20.02
CA LEU A 280 8.88 7.97 20.73
C LEU A 280 10.05 7.35 19.94
N PRO A 281 10.84 8.16 19.22
CA PRO A 281 11.95 7.64 18.41
C PRO A 281 13.14 7.15 19.26
N PRO A 282 14.11 6.43 18.67
CA PRO A 282 15.26 5.85 19.38
C PRO A 282 16.14 6.84 20.14
N LEU A 283 16.12 8.12 19.76
CA LEU A 283 16.88 9.16 20.44
C LEU A 283 16.30 9.53 21.83
N VAL A 284 15.03 9.19 22.08
CA VAL A 284 14.38 9.46 23.37
C VAL A 284 14.90 8.47 24.42
N ASN A 285 15.55 8.98 25.47
CA ASN A 285 15.93 8.15 26.60
C ASN A 285 14.69 7.81 27.44
N THR A 286 14.09 6.67 27.13
CA THR A 286 12.88 6.17 27.81
C THR A 286 13.12 5.71 29.25
N ASN A 287 14.36 5.66 29.73
CA ASN A 287 14.70 5.38 31.14
C ASN A 287 14.59 6.61 32.05
N LEU A 288 14.40 7.80 31.47
CA LEU A 288 14.16 9.03 32.21
C LEU A 288 12.70 9.48 31.99
N PRO A 289 12.14 10.29 32.91
CA PRO A 289 10.86 10.96 32.69
C PRO A 289 10.88 11.73 31.38
N ILE A 290 9.83 11.57 30.57
CA ILE A 290 9.71 12.21 29.27
C ILE A 290 9.05 13.57 29.48
N THR A 291 9.85 14.62 29.49
CA THR A 291 9.38 16.00 29.71
C THR A 291 8.66 16.55 28.47
N ASN A 292 7.91 17.64 28.64
CA ASN A 292 7.28 18.34 27.52
C ASN A 292 8.30 18.84 26.49
N ASP A 293 9.52 19.20 26.88
CA ASP A 293 10.56 19.62 25.95
C ASP A 293 11.03 18.44 25.07
N VAL A 294 11.16 17.25 25.66
CA VAL A 294 11.48 16.02 24.91
C VAL A 294 10.33 15.65 23.97
N LEU A 295 9.08 15.71 24.45
CA LEU A 295 7.90 15.46 23.59
C LEU A 295 7.84 16.44 22.42
N ASN A 296 8.06 17.72 22.68
CA ASN A 296 7.97 18.78 21.68
C ASN A 296 9.16 18.81 20.70
N GLY A 297 10.34 18.43 21.17
CA GLY A 297 11.57 18.45 20.38
C GLY A 297 11.79 17.16 19.58
N LEU A 298 11.49 15.99 20.16
CA LEU A 298 11.93 14.70 19.62
C LEU A 298 10.80 13.73 19.26
N CYS A 299 9.57 13.93 19.73
CA CYS A 299 8.50 12.94 19.57
C CYS A 299 7.46 13.38 18.53
N TYR A 300 6.77 12.40 17.95
CA TYR A 300 5.55 12.65 17.18
C TYR A 300 4.37 12.66 18.15
N GLN A 301 3.46 13.61 17.96
CA GLN A 301 2.27 13.77 18.80
C GLN A 301 1.05 13.91 17.91
N TYR A 302 -0.05 13.26 18.28
CA TYR A 302 -1.31 13.24 17.54
C TYR A 302 -2.47 13.50 18.49
N LYS A 303 -3.43 14.32 18.08
CA LYS A 303 -4.67 14.57 18.84
C LYS A 303 -5.89 14.36 17.98
N TYR A 304 -6.92 13.83 18.61
CA TYR A 304 -8.13 13.39 17.96
C TYR A 304 -9.34 14.18 18.47
N ASP A 305 -10.32 14.40 17.60
CA ASP A 305 -11.61 14.95 18.02
C ASP A 305 -12.53 13.88 18.63
N HIS A 306 -13.68 14.31 19.14
CA HIS A 306 -14.73 13.42 19.67
C HIS A 306 -15.29 12.41 18.65
N ARG A 307 -14.97 12.54 17.36
CA ARG A 307 -15.35 11.60 16.29
C ARG A 307 -14.19 10.69 15.88
N ASN A 308 -13.11 10.67 16.66
CA ASN A 308 -11.92 9.86 16.43
C ASN A 308 -11.13 10.24 15.17
N ARG A 309 -11.21 11.49 14.72
CA ARG A 309 -10.46 12.00 13.55
C ARG A 309 -9.22 12.75 13.99
N LEU A 310 -8.10 12.55 13.30
CA LEU A 310 -6.85 13.27 13.57
C LEU A 310 -7.00 14.76 13.24
N VAL A 311 -7.00 15.63 14.25
CA VAL A 311 -7.24 17.07 14.08
C VAL A 311 -6.01 17.93 14.37
N GLU A 312 -5.05 17.40 15.13
CA GLU A 312 -3.77 18.07 15.36
C GLU A 312 -2.64 17.05 15.33
N LYS A 313 -1.54 17.39 14.67
CA LYS A 313 -0.32 16.58 14.70
C LYS A 313 0.91 17.46 14.86
N LYS A 314 1.92 16.95 15.55
CA LYS A 314 3.21 17.61 15.73
C LYS A 314 4.32 16.63 15.39
N LEU A 315 5.23 17.08 14.53
CA LEU A 315 6.43 16.34 14.19
C LEU A 315 7.60 16.87 15.04
N PRO A 316 8.64 16.05 15.29
CA PRO A 316 9.85 16.48 15.99
C PRO A 316 10.43 17.76 15.38
N GLY A 317 10.74 18.75 16.22
CA GLY A 317 11.30 20.04 15.79
C GLY A 317 10.35 20.93 14.97
N LYS A 318 9.09 20.54 14.78
CA LYS A 318 8.09 21.32 14.03
C LYS A 318 6.99 21.85 14.95
N GLN A 319 6.34 22.94 14.54
CA GLN A 319 5.10 23.42 15.16
C GLN A 319 3.93 22.44 14.92
N TRP A 320 2.82 22.65 15.66
CA TRP A 320 1.58 21.92 15.45
C TRP A 320 1.01 22.21 14.05
N GLU A 321 0.56 21.15 13.39
CA GLU A 321 -0.27 21.18 12.21
C GLU A 321 -1.70 20.79 12.60
N TYR A 322 -2.66 21.45 11.97
CA TYR A 322 -4.08 21.40 12.26
C TYR A 322 -4.82 20.95 11.00
N ILE A 323 -5.85 20.14 11.20
CA ILE A 323 -6.70 19.59 10.14
C ILE A 323 -8.14 19.94 10.47
N VAL A 324 -8.87 20.45 9.49
CA VAL A 324 -10.30 20.74 9.55
C VAL A 324 -11.02 19.87 8.55
N TYR A 325 -12.16 19.34 8.98
CA TYR A 325 -12.98 18.44 8.17
C TYR A 325 -14.33 19.09 7.86
N ASP A 326 -14.96 18.71 6.76
CA ASP A 326 -16.37 19.02 6.53
C ASP A 326 -17.30 17.97 7.19
N GLN A 327 -18.61 18.12 6.96
CA GLN A 327 -19.62 17.17 7.46
C GLN A 327 -19.57 15.79 6.78
N LEU A 328 -18.87 15.68 5.64
CA LEU A 328 -18.67 14.42 4.90
C LEU A 328 -17.34 13.74 5.29
N ASP A 329 -16.70 14.20 6.38
CA ASP A 329 -15.42 13.69 6.90
C ASP A 329 -14.23 13.82 5.95
N ARG A 330 -14.26 14.80 5.05
CA ARG A 330 -13.15 15.08 4.14
C ARG A 330 -12.25 16.18 4.71
N PRO A 331 -10.91 16.06 4.63
CA PRO A 331 -10.01 17.15 5.00
C PRO A 331 -10.18 18.34 4.05
N VAL A 332 -10.69 19.45 4.56
CA VAL A 332 -11.00 20.66 3.76
C VAL A 332 -10.05 21.81 4.02
N ALA A 333 -9.34 21.82 5.15
CA ALA A 333 -8.28 22.78 5.42
C ALA A 333 -7.15 22.16 6.26
N THR A 334 -5.90 22.48 5.90
CA THR A 334 -4.71 22.10 6.67
C THR A 334 -3.76 23.28 6.83
N GLY A 335 -3.17 23.45 8.01
CA GLY A 335 -2.26 24.56 8.28
C GLY A 335 -1.52 24.38 9.60
N PRO A 336 -0.58 25.27 9.98
CA PRO A 336 -0.14 26.43 9.22
C PRO A 336 0.67 26.04 7.99
N ALA A 337 0.35 26.64 6.85
CA ALA A 337 1.18 26.62 5.66
C ALA A 337 1.78 28.00 5.42
N ASN A 338 3.05 28.03 5.02
CA ASN A 338 3.68 29.27 4.58
C ASN A 338 3.01 29.74 3.29
N SER A 339 2.82 31.06 3.17
CA SER A 339 2.29 31.64 1.95
C SER A 339 3.18 31.33 0.75
N PRO A 340 2.63 30.81 -0.36
CA PRO A 340 3.37 30.70 -1.62
C PRO A 340 3.38 32.02 -2.42
N PHE A 341 2.73 33.08 -1.93
CA PHE A 341 2.59 34.36 -2.60
C PHE A 341 3.51 35.42 -2.01
N VAL A 342 4.22 36.16 -2.89
CA VAL A 342 5.21 37.19 -2.50
C VAL A 342 4.62 38.37 -1.73
N ASN A 343 3.33 38.65 -1.93
CA ASN A 343 2.63 39.78 -1.32
C ASN A 343 1.91 39.43 -0.02
N LEU A 344 1.96 38.16 0.42
CA LEU A 344 1.27 37.70 1.63
C LEU A 344 2.31 37.08 2.57
N THR A 345 2.45 37.65 3.76
CA THR A 345 3.48 37.24 4.74
C THR A 345 2.93 36.37 5.87
N ASN A 346 1.61 36.41 6.11
CA ASN A 346 0.98 35.60 7.15
C ASN A 346 0.85 34.13 6.69
N PRO A 347 1.03 33.15 7.60
CA PRO A 347 0.70 31.77 7.30
C PRO A 347 -0.80 31.62 7.09
N GLY A 348 -1.20 30.52 6.47
CA GLY A 348 -2.59 30.26 6.15
C GLY A 348 -2.94 28.79 6.09
N TRP A 349 -4.16 28.53 5.65
CA TRP A 349 -4.72 27.22 5.42
C TRP A 349 -4.57 26.83 3.95
N ILE A 350 -4.03 25.64 3.69
CA ILE A 350 -4.23 24.96 2.41
C ILE A 350 -5.63 24.37 2.43
N ILE A 351 -6.51 24.91 1.61
CA ILE A 351 -7.88 24.44 1.45
C ILE A 351 -7.99 23.45 0.28
N THR A 352 -8.87 22.49 0.40
CA THR A 352 -9.23 21.55 -0.67
C THR A 352 -10.73 21.56 -0.87
N LYS A 353 -11.18 21.83 -2.09
CA LYS A 353 -12.59 21.72 -2.48
C LYS A 353 -12.79 20.44 -3.29
N TYR A 354 -13.92 19.80 -3.05
CA TYR A 354 -14.27 18.51 -3.63
C TYR A 354 -15.46 18.64 -4.55
N ASP A 355 -15.60 17.72 -5.50
CA ASP A 355 -16.85 17.54 -6.24
C ASP A 355 -17.81 16.58 -5.53
N ALA A 356 -18.97 16.33 -6.14
CA ALA A 356 -19.98 15.40 -5.60
C ALA A 356 -19.51 13.94 -5.52
N LEU A 357 -18.40 13.59 -6.19
CA LEU A 357 -17.80 12.25 -6.18
C LEU A 357 -16.60 12.16 -5.22
N ASN A 358 -16.43 13.14 -4.34
CA ASN A 358 -15.33 13.24 -3.37
C ASN A 358 -13.94 13.32 -4.01
N ARG A 359 -13.84 13.81 -5.26
CA ARG A 359 -12.54 14.05 -5.91
C ARG A 359 -12.06 15.46 -5.56
N PRO A 360 -10.79 15.66 -5.17
CA PRO A 360 -10.23 16.99 -4.99
C PRO A 360 -10.14 17.68 -6.35
N ILE A 361 -10.84 18.81 -6.51
CA ILE A 361 -10.93 19.53 -7.78
C ILE A 361 -10.22 20.88 -7.76
N ILE A 362 -10.13 21.50 -6.58
CA ILE A 362 -9.50 22.81 -6.40
C ILE A 362 -8.70 22.74 -5.10
N THR A 363 -7.45 23.19 -5.17
CA THR A 363 -6.69 23.53 -3.96
C THR A 363 -6.45 25.03 -3.92
N GLY A 364 -6.39 25.59 -2.71
CA GLY A 364 -6.19 27.02 -2.52
C GLY A 364 -5.43 27.34 -1.24
N PHE A 365 -5.00 28.59 -1.14
CA PHE A 365 -4.40 29.17 0.06
C PHE A 365 -5.33 30.24 0.63
N MET A 366 -5.74 30.08 1.89
CA MET A 366 -6.57 31.04 2.62
C MET A 366 -5.76 31.58 3.79
N ILE A 367 -5.50 32.89 3.82
CA ILE A 367 -4.73 33.52 4.89
C ILE A 367 -5.43 33.33 6.24
N GLU A 368 -4.64 33.07 7.28
CA GLU A 368 -5.09 33.13 8.66
C GLU A 368 -4.42 34.32 9.33
N ASN A 369 -5.22 35.28 9.80
CA ASN A 369 -4.69 36.49 10.44
C ASN A 369 -4.43 36.30 11.94
N ASN A 370 -4.93 35.21 12.53
CA ASN A 370 -4.68 34.87 13.93
C ASN A 370 -3.53 33.86 14.07
N PRO A 371 -2.82 33.85 15.21
CA PRO A 371 -1.85 32.79 15.49
C PRO A 371 -2.52 31.40 15.48
N PHE A 372 -1.90 30.45 14.78
CA PHE A 372 -2.41 29.08 14.70
C PHE A 372 -2.46 28.41 16.08
N THR A 373 -3.67 28.09 16.52
CA THR A 373 -3.96 27.43 17.81
C THR A 373 -5.12 26.46 17.65
N SER A 374 -5.33 25.58 18.63
CA SER A 374 -6.50 24.70 18.71
C SER A 374 -7.83 25.47 18.64
N THR A 375 -7.86 26.69 19.18
CA THR A 375 -9.03 27.58 19.14
C THR A 375 -9.31 28.08 17.72
N VAL A 376 -8.29 28.51 16.98
CA VAL A 376 -8.44 28.97 15.59
C VAL A 376 -8.93 27.83 14.70
N ARG A 377 -8.35 26.62 14.85
CA ARG A 377 -8.87 25.42 14.17
C ARG A 377 -10.32 25.14 14.55
N LYS A 378 -10.69 25.23 15.83
CA LYS A 378 -12.08 25.02 16.28
C LYS A 378 -13.05 26.00 15.61
N ASN A 379 -12.68 27.28 15.54
CA ASN A 379 -13.52 28.30 14.91
C ASN A 379 -13.77 27.97 13.43
N LEU A 380 -12.73 27.58 12.70
CA LEU A 380 -12.86 27.16 11.30
C LEU A 380 -13.69 25.87 11.16
N GLN A 381 -13.53 24.91 12.07
CA GLN A 381 -14.36 23.70 12.12
C GLN A 381 -15.84 24.02 12.33
N VAL A 382 -16.19 25.00 13.18
CA VAL A 382 -17.58 25.43 13.37
C VAL A 382 -18.16 26.03 12.09
N ILE A 383 -17.37 26.81 11.34
CA ILE A 383 -17.81 27.34 10.04
C ILE A 383 -18.15 26.20 9.08
N TYR A 384 -17.27 25.20 8.94
CA TYR A 384 -17.50 24.03 8.08
C TYR A 384 -18.68 23.17 8.54
N ASN A 385 -18.85 23.01 9.86
CA ASN A 385 -19.97 22.26 10.43
C ASN A 385 -21.33 22.92 10.17
N ASN A 386 -21.37 24.23 9.92
CA ASN A 386 -22.60 24.98 9.66
C ASN A 386 -22.92 25.14 8.16
N GLN A 387 -22.08 24.60 7.26
CA GLN A 387 -22.33 24.66 5.82
C GLN A 387 -23.45 23.70 5.42
N THR A 388 -24.25 24.10 4.44
CA THR A 388 -25.25 23.23 3.78
C THR A 388 -24.74 22.64 2.47
N THR A 389 -23.70 23.25 1.90
CA THR A 389 -23.08 22.85 0.63
C THR A 389 -21.63 22.47 0.88
N HIS A 390 -21.28 21.23 0.54
CA HIS A 390 -19.93 20.69 0.80
C HIS A 390 -19.14 20.39 -0.48
N SER A 391 -19.80 20.30 -1.63
CA SER A 391 -19.18 19.94 -2.90
C SER A 391 -19.51 20.95 -3.98
N GLU A 392 -18.55 21.19 -4.86
CA GLU A 392 -18.78 21.98 -6.07
C GLU A 392 -19.23 21.09 -7.23
N THR A 393 -19.84 21.74 -8.22
CA THR A 393 -20.28 21.11 -9.46
C THR A 393 -19.53 21.72 -10.64
N LYS A 394 -19.24 20.90 -11.66
CA LYS A 394 -18.63 21.37 -12.90
C LYS A 394 -19.62 22.29 -13.65
N ILE A 395 -19.13 23.43 -14.13
CA ILE A 395 -19.95 24.37 -14.90
C ILE A 395 -19.85 24.01 -16.38
N HIS A 396 -21.02 23.81 -17.01
CA HIS A 396 -21.16 23.48 -18.43
C HIS A 396 -21.57 24.69 -19.31
N THR A 397 -21.81 25.86 -18.70
CA THR A 397 -22.16 27.10 -19.42
C THR A 397 -20.91 27.91 -19.79
N SER A 398 -21.09 28.99 -20.57
CA SER A 398 -20.00 29.85 -21.06
C SER A 398 -19.40 30.81 -20.02
N SER A 399 -19.89 30.82 -18.78
CA SER A 399 -19.41 31.71 -17.72
C SER A 399 -18.47 30.97 -16.77
N ASN A 400 -17.23 31.43 -16.67
CA ASN A 400 -16.26 30.90 -15.70
C ASN A 400 -16.47 31.51 -14.32
N THR A 401 -16.17 30.75 -13.27
CA THR A 401 -15.95 31.30 -11.93
C THR A 401 -14.56 31.90 -11.88
N THR A 402 -14.41 33.10 -11.29
CA THR A 402 -13.11 33.76 -11.13
C THR A 402 -12.87 34.10 -9.67
N ILE A 403 -11.76 33.62 -9.10
CA ILE A 403 -11.32 33.92 -7.73
C ILE A 403 -9.89 34.44 -7.81
N ASN A 404 -9.62 35.62 -7.24
CA ASN A 404 -8.30 36.28 -7.26
C ASN A 404 -7.62 36.24 -8.64
N ASN A 405 -8.37 36.61 -9.68
CA ASN A 405 -7.94 36.63 -11.09
C ASN A 405 -7.63 35.26 -11.73
N VAL A 406 -7.95 34.15 -11.07
CA VAL A 406 -7.85 32.80 -11.64
C VAL A 406 -9.25 32.32 -12.03
N SER A 407 -9.45 32.05 -13.32
CA SER A 407 -10.72 31.55 -13.87
C SER A 407 -10.74 30.01 -13.98
N PHE A 408 -11.83 29.38 -13.58
CA PHE A 408 -12.04 27.93 -13.66
C PHE A 408 -13.51 27.55 -13.88
N ARG A 409 -13.77 26.29 -14.25
CA ARG A 409 -15.11 25.77 -14.64
C ARG A 409 -15.75 24.88 -13.57
N TYR A 410 -15.72 25.33 -12.32
CA TYR A 410 -16.45 24.75 -11.21
C TYR A 410 -17.18 25.85 -10.45
N THR A 411 -18.26 25.50 -9.75
CA THR A 411 -18.92 26.42 -8.82
C THR A 411 -17.97 26.80 -7.68
N SER A 412 -18.25 27.93 -7.00
CA SER A 412 -17.61 28.29 -5.73
C SER A 412 -18.69 28.59 -4.68
N THR A 413 -19.40 27.53 -4.29
CA THR A 413 -20.57 27.57 -3.41
C THR A 413 -20.35 26.88 -2.07
N SER A 414 -19.40 25.95 -2.00
CA SER A 414 -18.90 25.42 -0.73
C SER A 414 -17.93 26.41 -0.10
N TYR A 415 -17.91 26.49 1.24
CA TYR A 415 -16.96 27.37 1.93
C TYR A 415 -15.51 26.92 1.69
N PRO A 416 -14.56 27.88 1.55
CA PRO A 416 -14.79 29.31 1.37
C PRO A 416 -15.29 29.63 -0.04
N THR A 417 -16.25 30.54 -0.16
CA THR A 417 -16.81 30.97 -1.46
C THR A 417 -15.89 31.98 -2.17
N ASP A 418 -15.13 32.75 -1.40
CA ASP A 418 -14.16 33.77 -1.80
C ASP A 418 -13.02 33.91 -0.77
N GLY A 419 -12.15 34.91 -0.91
CA GLY A 419 -11.11 35.22 0.09
C GLY A 419 -9.92 34.24 0.14
N TYR A 420 -9.81 33.34 -0.83
CA TYR A 420 -8.69 32.41 -1.00
C TYR A 420 -8.00 32.59 -2.34
N HIS A 421 -6.74 32.18 -2.44
CA HIS A 421 -5.97 32.17 -3.67
C HIS A 421 -5.93 30.76 -4.25
N VAL A 422 -6.32 30.59 -5.52
CA VAL A 422 -6.31 29.29 -6.19
C VAL A 422 -4.86 28.84 -6.43
N LEU A 423 -4.56 27.58 -6.10
CA LEU A 423 -3.25 26.94 -6.32
C LEU A 423 -3.30 25.94 -7.48
N THR A 424 -4.29 25.03 -7.47
CA THR A 424 -4.49 24.04 -8.53
C THR A 424 -5.96 23.87 -8.88
N VAL A 425 -6.23 23.47 -10.12
CA VAL A 425 -7.54 23.08 -10.65
C VAL A 425 -7.37 21.79 -11.45
N ASN A 426 -8.15 20.76 -11.12
CA ASN A 426 -8.07 19.43 -11.74
C ASN A 426 -9.15 19.17 -12.79
#